data_AF-A0A2U1JT87-F1
#
_entry.id   AF-A0A2U1JT87-F1
#
_cell.length_a   1.000
_cell.length_b   1.000
_cell.length_c   1.000
_cell.angle_alpha   90.00
_cell.angle_beta   90.00
_cell.angle_gamma   90.00
#
_symmetry.space_group_name_H-M   'P 1'
#
loop_
_entity.id
_entity.type
_entity.pdbx_description
1 polymer ?
#
loop_
_entity_poly.entity_id
_entity_poly.type
_entity_poly.pdbx_seq_one_letter_code
_entity_poly.pdbx_strand_id
1 'polypeptide(L)'
;MGVSHILHLGKSGLETLLSSIIFFYSHFSLLLVALIPSFIRAYQMWNHLQTPILFEVLVELTRVILFILMFCLMSKSNVKGLKQREFWNGLGQSCALHMKKNWPSVFIAQIIVFIVILYGLGNLLLSTIVTGALIPITDMLNFKSFEHTAAYNAYLYFLKNMSVIPLALVYTLKMFGVRPSHL
;
A
#
# COMPACT_ATOMS: atom_id res chain seq x y z
N MET A 1 14.30 14.66 23.57
CA MET A 1 13.60 13.37 23.32
C MET A 1 14.64 12.27 23.41
N GLY A 2 14.52 11.37 24.39
CA GLY A 2 15.48 10.28 24.59
C GLY A 2 15.35 9.17 23.55
N VAL A 3 16.45 8.48 23.24
CA VAL A 3 16.52 7.35 22.30
C VAL A 3 15.52 6.24 22.64
N SER A 4 15.23 6.04 23.93
CA SER A 4 14.21 5.09 24.41
C SER A 4 12.79 5.43 23.92
N HIS A 5 12.46 6.72 23.80
CA HIS A 5 11.16 7.16 23.30
C HIS A 5 11.03 6.93 21.80
N ILE A 6 12.13 7.09 21.04
CA ILE A 6 12.18 6.82 19.60
C ILE A 6 12.04 5.31 19.34
N LEU A 7 12.71 4.47 20.14
CA LEU A 7 12.58 3.01 20.06
C LEU A 7 11.15 2.53 20.35
N HIS A 8 10.52 3.08 21.39
CA HIS A 8 9.13 2.77 21.71
C HIS A 8 8.16 3.16 20.58
N LEU A 9 8.38 4.33 19.96
CA LEU A 9 7.62 4.79 18.80
C LEU A 9 7.83 3.90 17.57
N GLY A 10 9.08 3.49 17.31
CA GLY A 10 9.41 2.55 16.25
C GLY A 10 8.71 1.20 16.43
N LYS A 11 8.68 0.68 17.67
CA LYS A 11 7.97 -0.56 18.00
C LYS A 11 6.47 -0.46 17.69
N SER A 12 5.81 0.61 18.13
CA SER A 12 4.38 0.82 17.86
C SER A 12 4.09 0.98 16.35
N GLY A 13 4.98 1.65 15.61
CA GLY A 13 4.89 1.73 14.16
C GLY A 13 5.04 0.36 13.48
N LEU A 14 5.96 -0.48 13.97
CA LEU A 14 6.21 -1.81 13.41
C LEU A 14 5.07 -2.80 13.71
N GLU A 15 4.51 -2.76 14.92
CA GLU A 15 3.30 -3.52 15.27
C GLU A 15 2.11 -3.13 14.37
N THR A 16 1.95 -1.82 14.10
CA THR A 16 0.91 -1.32 13.21
C THR A 16 1.14 -1.75 11.76
N LEU A 17 2.40 -1.79 11.32
CA LEU A 17 2.78 -2.31 10.00
C LEU A 17 2.46 -3.81 9.87
N LEU A 18 2.86 -4.63 10.85
CA LEU A 18 2.53 -6.06 10.86
C LEU A 18 1.01 -6.29 10.87
N SER A 19 0.27 -5.53 11.68
CA SER A 19 -1.19 -5.57 11.68
C SER A 19 -1.78 -5.17 10.32
N SER A 20 -1.17 -4.21 9.62
CA SER A 20 -1.59 -3.77 8.29
C SER A 20 -1.35 -4.85 7.23
N ILE A 21 -0.20 -5.53 7.31
CA ILE A 21 0.14 -6.68 6.47
C ILE A 21 -0.89 -7.80 6.67
N ILE A 22 -1.10 -8.23 7.91
CA ILE A 22 -2.06 -9.28 8.22
C ILE A 22 -3.45 -8.90 7.71
N PHE A 23 -3.91 -7.69 8.00
CA PHE A 23 -5.21 -7.21 7.54
C PHE A 23 -5.34 -7.26 6.01
N PHE A 24 -4.37 -6.74 5.26
CA PHE A 24 -4.46 -6.69 3.80
C PHE A 24 -4.49 -8.10 3.18
N TYR A 25 -3.59 -8.99 3.62
CA TYR A 25 -3.51 -10.35 3.07
C TYR A 25 -4.62 -11.29 3.55
N SER A 26 -5.28 -11.00 4.69
CA SER A 26 -6.45 -11.76 5.13
C SER A 26 -7.72 -11.47 4.31
N HIS A 27 -7.79 -10.35 3.58
CA HIS A 27 -8.99 -9.98 2.82
C HIS A 27 -8.79 -10.23 1.32
N PHE A 28 -9.28 -11.39 0.86
CA PHE A 28 -9.18 -11.79 -0.54
C PHE A 28 -9.78 -10.75 -1.52
N SER A 29 -10.83 -10.04 -1.13
CA SER A 29 -11.43 -8.97 -1.94
C SER A 29 -10.47 -7.81 -2.20
N LEU A 30 -9.61 -7.45 -1.23
CA LEU A 30 -8.58 -6.42 -1.41
C LEU A 30 -7.51 -6.87 -2.39
N LEU A 31 -7.10 -8.15 -2.33
CA LEU A 31 -6.12 -8.73 -3.24
C LEU A 31 -6.64 -8.73 -4.68
N LEU A 32 -7.89 -9.15 -4.89
CA LEU A 32 -8.52 -9.14 -6.22
C LEU A 32 -8.58 -7.73 -6.83
N VAL A 33 -8.98 -6.74 -6.03
CA VAL A 33 -9.08 -5.36 -6.53
C VAL A 33 -7.68 -4.76 -6.76
N ALA A 34 -6.68 -5.07 -5.93
CA ALA A 34 -5.31 -4.60 -6.12
C ALA A 34 -4.60 -5.26 -7.32
N LEU A 35 -5.07 -6.42 -7.77
CA LEU A 35 -4.55 -7.12 -8.93
C LEU A 35 -4.73 -6.33 -10.23
N ILE A 36 -5.90 -5.69 -10.41
CA ILE A 36 -6.25 -4.91 -11.61
C ILE A 36 -5.25 -3.78 -11.86
N PRO A 37 -5.00 -2.83 -10.94
CA PRO A 37 -4.04 -1.76 -11.16
C PRO A 37 -2.61 -2.30 -11.26
N SER A 38 -2.31 -3.42 -10.61
CA SER A 38 -1.00 -4.07 -10.70
C SER A 38 -0.70 -4.58 -12.10
N PHE A 39 -1.64 -5.28 -12.73
CA PHE A 39 -1.49 -5.76 -14.11
C PHE A 39 -1.46 -4.63 -15.12
N ILE A 40 -2.36 -3.65 -14.99
CA ILE A 40 -2.38 -2.51 -15.90
C ILE A 40 -1.06 -1.75 -15.82
N ARG A 41 -0.53 -1.48 -14.62
CA ARG A 41 0.76 -0.79 -14.45
C ARG A 41 1.92 -1.61 -15.00
N ALA A 42 1.93 -2.93 -14.79
CA ALA A 42 2.94 -3.81 -15.37
C ALA A 42 2.92 -3.74 -16.90
N TYR A 43 1.73 -3.79 -17.50
CA TYR A 43 1.54 -3.69 -18.95
C TYR A 43 1.96 -2.32 -19.51
N GLN A 44 1.68 -1.23 -18.79
CA GLN A 44 2.13 0.11 -19.18
C GLN A 44 3.66 0.22 -19.19
N MET A 45 4.33 -0.36 -18.19
CA MET A 45 5.80 -0.35 -18.12
C MET A 45 6.44 -1.27 -19.16
N TRP A 46 5.79 -2.38 -19.49
CA TRP A 46 6.25 -3.27 -20.56
C TRP A 46 6.21 -2.58 -21.94
N ASN A 47 5.17 -1.78 -22.21
CA ASN A 47 5.00 -1.06 -23.48
C ASN A 47 5.56 0.37 -23.46
N HIS A 48 6.56 0.65 -22.63
CA HIS A 48 7.25 1.96 -22.58
C HIS A 48 6.32 3.19 -22.44
N LEU A 49 5.24 3.08 -21.65
CA LEU A 49 4.25 4.14 -21.46
C LEU A 49 3.50 4.61 -22.72
N GLN A 50 3.62 3.93 -23.87
CA GLN A 50 2.82 4.20 -25.07
C GLN A 50 1.38 3.66 -24.95
N THR A 51 0.76 3.86 -23.78
CA THR A 51 -0.59 3.37 -23.49
C THR A 51 -1.59 4.52 -23.45
N PRO A 52 -2.83 4.31 -23.93
CA PRO A 52 -3.89 5.32 -23.85
C PRO A 52 -4.15 5.80 -22.42
N ILE A 53 -4.52 7.08 -22.28
CA ILE A 53 -4.94 7.72 -21.01
C ILE A 53 -6.02 6.92 -20.27
N LEU A 54 -6.84 6.16 -21.01
CA LEU A 54 -7.88 5.30 -20.45
C LEU A 54 -7.35 4.30 -19.41
N PHE A 55 -6.12 3.77 -19.58
CA PHE A 55 -5.51 2.88 -18.60
C PHE A 55 -5.13 3.61 -17.30
N GLU A 56 -4.72 4.88 -17.37
CA GLU A 56 -4.46 5.68 -16.18
C GLU A 56 -5.75 5.92 -15.39
N VAL A 57 -6.83 6.28 -16.09
CA VAL A 57 -8.15 6.49 -15.48
C VAL A 57 -8.64 5.21 -14.81
N LEU A 58 -8.49 4.05 -15.46
CA LEU A 58 -8.86 2.76 -14.87
C LEU A 58 -8.04 2.43 -13.61
N VAL A 59 -6.73 2.67 -13.64
CA VAL A 59 -5.87 2.42 -12.48
C VAL A 59 -6.29 3.30 -11.30
N GLU A 60 -6.50 4.60 -11.54
CA GLU A 60 -6.88 5.52 -10.47
C GLU A 60 -8.29 5.24 -9.95
N LEU A 61 -9.26 4.94 -10.81
CA LEU A 61 -10.60 4.50 -10.38
C LEU A 61 -10.52 3.24 -9.52
N THR A 62 -9.71 2.25 -9.92
CA THR A 62 -9.57 1.02 -9.15
C THR A 62 -8.90 1.27 -7.80
N ARG A 63 -7.97 2.22 -7.71
CA ARG A 63 -7.37 2.65 -6.43
C ARG A 63 -8.39 3.32 -5.53
N VAL A 64 -9.26 4.18 -6.06
CA VAL A 64 -10.35 4.78 -5.29
C VAL A 64 -11.29 3.70 -4.75
N ILE A 65 -11.65 2.71 -5.58
CA ILE A 65 -12.48 1.57 -5.15
C ILE A 65 -11.76 0.76 -4.06
N LEU A 66 -10.47 0.46 -4.24
CA LEU A 66 -9.65 -0.24 -3.26
C LEU A 66 -9.63 0.51 -1.92
N PHE A 67 -9.48 1.83 -1.96
CA PHE A 67 -9.47 2.69 -0.78
C PHE A 67 -10.83 2.69 -0.06
N ILE A 68 -11.93 2.82 -0.81
CA ILE A 68 -13.28 2.72 -0.26
C ILE A 68 -13.49 1.35 0.38
N LEU A 69 -13.04 0.28 -0.27
CA LEU A 69 -13.17 -1.08 0.24
C LEU A 69 -12.36 -1.29 1.53
N MET A 70 -11.13 -0.79 1.58
CA MET A 70 -10.33 -0.77 2.82
C MET A 70 -11.08 -0.04 3.93
N PHE A 71 -11.66 1.12 3.64
CA PHE A 71 -12.48 1.86 4.59
C PHE A 71 -13.68 1.05 5.08
N CYS A 72 -14.48 0.47 4.19
CA CYS A 72 -15.63 -0.39 4.54
C CYS A 72 -15.23 -1.51 5.50
N LEU A 73 -14.16 -2.24 5.14
CA LEU A 73 -13.69 -3.39 5.90
C LEU A 73 -13.11 -2.97 7.26
N MET A 74 -12.38 -1.85 7.28
CA MET A 74 -11.82 -1.30 8.52
C MET A 74 -12.87 -0.67 9.42
N SER A 75 -13.95 -0.09 8.90
CA SER A 75 -15.00 0.52 9.73
C SER A 75 -16.19 -0.40 9.99
N LYS A 76 -16.16 -1.65 9.48
CA LYS A 76 -17.29 -2.60 9.44
C LYS A 76 -18.61 -1.97 8.94
N SER A 77 -18.53 -0.88 8.21
CA SER A 77 -19.70 -0.11 7.80
C SER A 77 -20.15 -0.54 6.41
N ASN A 78 -21.46 -0.60 6.20
CA ASN A 78 -22.02 -0.82 4.87
C ASN A 78 -21.68 0.35 3.94
N VAL A 79 -21.54 0.08 2.64
CA VAL A 79 -21.30 1.09 1.58
C VAL A 79 -22.34 2.23 1.61
N LYS A 80 -23.56 1.94 2.07
CA LYS A 80 -24.63 2.94 2.26
C LYS A 80 -24.34 3.91 3.43
N GLY A 81 -23.65 3.45 4.48
CA GLY A 81 -23.21 4.27 5.61
C GLY A 81 -22.11 5.26 5.23
N LEU A 82 -21.26 4.92 4.26
CA LEU A 82 -20.25 5.84 3.69
C LEU A 82 -20.87 7.04 2.96
N LYS A 83 -22.13 6.99 2.54
CA LYS A 83 -22.81 8.17 1.98
C LYS A 83 -23.28 9.15 3.06
N GLN A 84 -23.36 8.74 4.32
CA GLN A 84 -23.87 9.59 5.39
C GLN A 84 -22.77 10.56 5.84
N ARG A 85 -23.11 11.86 5.86
CA ARG A 85 -22.20 12.92 6.31
C ARG A 85 -21.77 12.75 7.78
N GLU A 86 -22.64 12.15 8.59
CA GLU A 86 -22.38 11.86 10.01
C GLU A 86 -21.23 10.88 10.21
N PHE A 87 -21.11 9.87 9.35
CA PHE A 87 -20.00 8.91 9.38
C PHE A 87 -18.65 9.61 9.17
N TRP A 88 -18.56 10.49 8.17
CA TRP A 88 -17.35 11.26 7.90
C TRP A 88 -17.02 12.28 8.99
N ASN A 89 -18.05 12.92 9.57
CA ASN A 89 -17.85 13.85 10.68
C ASN A 89 -17.33 13.13 11.94
N GLY A 90 -17.89 11.95 12.25
CA GLY A 90 -17.44 11.13 13.38
C GLY A 90 -16.02 10.59 13.20
N LEU A 91 -15.69 10.10 12.00
CA LEU A 91 -14.33 9.71 11.63
C LEU A 91 -13.36 10.89 11.72
N GLY A 92 -13.74 12.04 11.16
CA GLY A 92 -12.94 13.25 11.16
C GLY A 92 -12.64 13.74 12.58
N GLN A 93 -13.64 13.77 13.46
CA GLN A 93 -13.45 14.13 14.87
C GLN A 93 -12.56 13.12 15.60
N SER A 94 -12.75 11.82 15.35
CA SER A 94 -11.95 10.76 15.97
C SER A 94 -10.48 10.83 15.52
N CYS A 95 -10.24 11.02 14.22
CA CYS A 95 -8.89 11.22 13.67
C CYS A 95 -8.27 12.50 14.20
N ALA A 96 -9.02 13.61 14.25
CA ALA A 96 -8.52 14.89 14.76
C ALA A 96 -8.14 14.81 16.24
N LEU A 97 -8.94 14.12 17.07
CA LEU A 97 -8.64 13.89 18.48
C LEU A 97 -7.39 13.01 18.64
N HIS A 98 -7.28 11.93 17.85
CA HIS A 98 -6.13 11.03 17.91
C HIS A 98 -4.84 11.74 17.46
N MET A 99 -4.92 12.51 16.37
CA MET A 99 -3.80 13.25 15.83
C MET A 99 -3.38 14.39 16.76
N LYS A 100 -4.32 15.15 17.34
CA LYS A 100 -4.00 16.21 18.31
C LYS A 100 -3.23 15.68 19.54
N LYS A 101 -3.53 14.45 19.98
CA LYS A 101 -2.86 13.82 21.12
C LYS A 101 -1.49 13.21 20.75
N ASN A 102 -1.35 12.65 19.55
CA ASN A 102 -0.21 11.81 19.18
C ASN A 102 0.57 12.31 17.94
N TRP A 103 0.37 13.55 17.47
CA TRP A 103 0.92 14.02 16.19
C TRP A 103 2.43 13.78 15.99
N PRO A 104 3.33 14.04 16.96
CA PRO A 104 4.77 13.89 16.74
C PRO A 104 5.12 12.40 16.63
N SER A 105 4.45 11.58 17.42
CA SER A 105 4.57 10.13 17.46
C SER A 105 4.13 9.50 16.14
N VAL A 106 2.98 9.94 15.60
CA VAL A 106 2.46 9.47 14.30
C VAL A 106 3.41 9.87 13.17
N PHE A 107 3.89 11.12 13.18
CA PHE A 107 4.78 11.63 12.16
C PHE A 107 6.13 10.89 12.12
N ILE A 108 6.77 10.70 13.29
CA ILE A 108 8.04 9.98 13.38
C ILE A 108 7.87 8.51 12.97
N ALA A 109 6.80 7.85 13.44
CA ALA A 109 6.51 6.47 13.05
C ALA A 109 6.27 6.34 11.54
N GLN A 110 5.56 7.28 10.93
CA GLN A 110 5.39 7.32 9.47
C GLN A 110 6.73 7.50 8.75
N ILE A 111 7.59 8.43 9.20
CA ILE A 111 8.92 8.61 8.59
C ILE A 111 9.72 7.32 8.64
N ILE A 112 9.81 6.68 9.81
CA ILE A 112 10.59 5.45 9.98
C ILE A 112 10.02 4.34 9.08
N VAL A 113 8.70 4.13 9.10
CA VAL A 113 8.06 3.07 8.33
C VAL A 113 8.13 3.33 6.82
N PHE A 114 7.85 4.55 6.36
CA PHE A 114 7.88 4.86 4.93
C PHE A 114 9.31 4.89 4.37
N ILE A 115 10.25 5.55 5.04
CA ILE A 115 11.61 5.71 4.51
C ILE A 115 12.42 4.43 4.72
N VAL A 116 12.44 3.88 5.94
CA VAL A 116 13.32 2.75 6.26
C VAL A 116 12.73 1.44 5.76
N ILE A 117 11.45 1.19 6.06
CA ILE A 117 10.83 -0.12 5.79
C ILE A 117 10.30 -0.20 4.36
N LEU A 118 9.40 0.68 3.95
CA LEU A 118 8.75 0.58 2.65
C LEU A 118 9.69 0.99 1.50
N TYR A 119 10.37 2.13 1.63
CA TYR A 119 11.27 2.63 0.59
C TYR A 119 12.63 1.93 0.61
N GLY A 120 13.26 1.76 1.77
CA GLY A 120 14.54 1.05 1.86
C GLY A 120 14.37 -0.46 1.66
N LEU A 121 13.82 -1.11 2.69
CA LEU A 121 13.72 -2.56 2.78
C LEU A 121 12.79 -3.17 1.72
N GLY A 122 11.66 -2.51 1.44
CA GLY A 122 10.69 -2.92 0.45
C GLY A 122 11.27 -2.88 -0.97
N ASN A 123 11.89 -1.77 -1.38
CA ASN A 123 12.52 -1.72 -2.70
C ASN A 123 13.69 -2.72 -2.82
N LEU A 124 14.46 -2.93 -1.76
CA LEU A 124 15.56 -3.90 -1.77
C LEU A 124 15.03 -5.33 -1.92
N LEU A 125 14.05 -5.73 -1.12
CA LEU A 125 13.39 -7.04 -1.23
C LEU A 125 12.79 -7.23 -2.62
N LEU A 126 12.08 -6.23 -3.13
CA LEU A 126 11.51 -6.27 -4.47
C LEU A 126 12.60 -6.44 -5.53
N SER A 127 13.66 -5.64 -5.47
CA SER A 127 14.78 -5.75 -6.42
C SER A 127 15.44 -7.13 -6.36
N THR A 128 15.64 -7.69 -5.16
CA THR A 128 16.21 -9.03 -5.00
C THR A 128 15.28 -10.12 -5.56
N ILE A 129 13.98 -10.04 -5.28
CA ILE A 129 12.98 -10.98 -5.82
C ILE A 129 12.93 -10.87 -7.35
N VAL A 130 12.86 -9.65 -7.88
CA VAL A 130 12.81 -9.40 -9.32
C VAL A 130 14.08 -9.95 -9.97
N THR A 131 15.26 -9.63 -9.45
CA THR A 131 16.55 -10.05 -10.03
C THR A 131 16.73 -11.57 -9.92
N GLY A 132 16.39 -12.17 -8.79
CA GLY A 132 16.49 -13.62 -8.56
C GLY A 132 15.47 -14.45 -9.36
N ALA A 133 14.28 -13.91 -9.63
CA ALA A 133 13.25 -14.59 -10.41
C ALA A 133 13.34 -14.30 -11.92
N LEU A 134 13.64 -13.07 -12.33
CA LEU A 134 13.68 -12.72 -13.76
C LEU A 134 14.87 -13.34 -14.46
N ILE A 135 16.09 -13.21 -13.93
CA ILE A 135 17.32 -13.66 -14.60
C ILE A 135 17.19 -15.12 -15.10
N PRO A 136 16.82 -16.11 -14.27
CA PRO A 136 16.69 -17.49 -14.73
C PRO A 136 15.57 -17.69 -15.76
N ILE A 137 14.47 -16.94 -15.66
CA ILE A 137 13.34 -17.04 -16.61
C ILE A 137 13.71 -16.42 -17.96
N THR A 138 14.40 -15.30 -17.95
CA THR A 138 14.79 -14.58 -19.16
C THR A 138 15.93 -15.27 -19.89
N ASP A 139 16.87 -15.88 -19.17
CA ASP A 139 17.93 -16.70 -19.74
C ASP A 139 17.35 -17.98 -20.39
N MET A 140 16.30 -18.55 -19.80
CA MET A 140 15.60 -19.71 -20.35
C MET A 140 14.75 -19.37 -21.59
N LEU A 141 14.29 -18.12 -21.72
CA LEU A 141 13.43 -17.64 -22.82
C LEU A 141 14.19 -16.87 -23.92
N ASN A 142 15.51 -16.74 -23.81
CA ASN A 142 16.37 -16.11 -24.83
C ASN A 142 16.00 -14.64 -25.14
N PHE A 143 15.51 -13.89 -24.15
CA PHE A 143 15.17 -12.48 -24.32
C PHE A 143 16.43 -11.61 -24.55
N LYS A 144 16.32 -10.53 -25.33
CA LYS A 144 17.42 -9.58 -25.57
C LYS A 144 17.59 -8.63 -24.39
N SER A 145 18.80 -8.11 -24.15
CA SER A 145 19.16 -7.19 -23.05
C SER A 145 18.16 -6.03 -22.81
N PHE A 146 17.59 -5.47 -23.88
CA PHE A 146 16.60 -4.38 -23.81
C PHE A 146 15.23 -4.83 -23.24
N GLU A 147 14.84 -6.09 -23.50
CA GLU A 147 13.60 -6.69 -22.99
C GLU A 147 13.72 -7.03 -21.50
N HIS A 148 14.92 -7.29 -20.98
CA HIS A 148 15.14 -7.49 -19.55
C HIS A 148 14.82 -6.25 -18.73
N THR A 149 15.14 -5.04 -19.22
CA THR A 149 14.86 -3.80 -18.48
C THR A 149 13.35 -3.50 -18.44
N ALA A 150 12.65 -3.71 -19.56
CA ALA A 150 11.20 -3.58 -19.61
C ALA A 150 10.49 -4.61 -18.70
N ALA A 151 10.96 -5.86 -18.72
CA ALA A 151 10.45 -6.94 -17.90
C ALA A 151 10.70 -6.70 -16.40
N TYR A 152 11.91 -6.26 -16.04
CA TYR A 152 12.27 -5.88 -14.67
C TYR A 152 11.34 -4.78 -14.14
N ASN A 153 11.13 -3.72 -14.93
CA ASN A 153 10.26 -2.62 -14.54
C ASN A 153 8.80 -3.08 -14.43
N ALA A 154 8.29 -3.84 -15.39
CA ALA A 154 6.93 -4.37 -15.35
C ALA A 154 6.67 -5.19 -14.07
N TYR A 155 7.59 -6.09 -13.72
CA TYR A 155 7.47 -6.95 -12.55
C TYR A 155 7.61 -6.17 -11.23
N LEU A 156 8.56 -5.23 -11.18
CA LEU A 156 8.73 -4.35 -10.02
C LEU A 156 7.48 -3.50 -9.77
N TYR A 157 6.89 -2.91 -10.82
CA TYR A 157 5.67 -2.12 -10.69
C TYR A 157 4.44 -2.98 -10.37
N PHE A 158 4.36 -4.21 -10.88
CA PHE A 158 3.33 -5.18 -10.48
C PHE A 158 3.37 -5.38 -8.96
N LEU A 159 4.55 -5.75 -8.42
CA LEU A 159 4.69 -6.04 -6.99
C LEU A 159 4.45 -4.80 -6.11
N LYS A 160 4.90 -3.61 -6.55
CA LYS A 160 4.64 -2.35 -5.82
C LYS A 160 3.15 -2.02 -5.72
N ASN A 161 2.41 -2.18 -6.80
CA ASN A 161 0.97 -1.90 -6.83
C ASN A 161 0.15 -2.99 -6.10
N MET A 162 0.68 -4.20 -6.00
CA MET A 162 0.02 -5.29 -5.29
C MET A 162 0.24 -5.21 -3.77
N SER A 163 1.40 -4.73 -3.33
CA SER A 163 1.81 -4.79 -1.92
C SER A 163 2.08 -3.42 -1.32
N VAL A 164 3.14 -2.72 -1.76
CA VAL A 164 3.66 -1.50 -1.11
C VAL A 164 2.61 -0.40 -1.00
N ILE A 165 1.90 -0.10 -2.10
CA ILE A 165 0.92 1.00 -2.14
C ILE A 165 -0.32 0.67 -1.28
N PRO A 166 -0.99 -0.49 -1.45
CA PRO A 166 -2.11 -0.86 -0.59
C PRO A 166 -1.75 -0.93 0.91
N LEU A 167 -0.58 -1.47 1.25
CA LEU A 167 -0.11 -1.58 2.63
C LEU A 167 0.17 -0.22 3.25
N ALA A 168 0.77 0.69 2.50
CA ALA A 168 0.99 2.08 2.93
C ALA A 168 -0.34 2.78 3.27
N LEU A 169 -1.38 2.55 2.47
CA LEU A 169 -2.71 3.11 2.72
C LEU A 169 -3.33 2.53 3.99
N VAL A 170 -3.37 1.20 4.14
CA VAL A 170 -3.90 0.55 5.37
C VAL A 170 -3.14 1.02 6.62
N TYR A 171 -1.80 1.08 6.54
CA TYR A 171 -0.96 1.56 7.63
C TYR A 171 -1.30 2.99 8.02
N THR A 172 -1.42 3.88 7.03
CA THR A 172 -1.77 5.28 7.23
C THR A 172 -3.14 5.42 7.89
N LEU A 173 -4.14 4.66 7.43
CA LEU A 173 -5.47 4.66 8.02
C LEU A 173 -5.47 4.20 9.49
N LYS A 174 -4.76 3.11 9.79
CA LYS A 174 -4.63 2.62 11.18
C LYS A 174 -3.93 3.64 12.08
N MET A 175 -2.89 4.30 11.57
CA MET A 175 -2.14 5.33 12.30
C MET A 175 -2.98 6.58 12.59
N PHE A 176 -3.88 6.96 11.68
CA PHE A 176 -4.85 8.04 11.93
C PHE A 176 -5.97 7.64 12.89
N GLY A 177 -6.00 6.39 13.36
CA GLY A 177 -6.99 5.93 14.32
C GLY A 177 -8.26 5.38 13.68
N VAL A 178 -8.27 5.15 12.36
CA VAL A 178 -9.30 4.32 11.71
C VAL A 178 -9.05 2.88 12.16
N ARG A 179 -9.65 2.51 13.28
CA ARG A 179 -9.59 1.15 13.80
C ARG A 179 -10.89 0.42 13.43
N PRO A 180 -10.85 -0.92 13.26
CA PRO A 180 -12.05 -1.73 13.41
C PRO A 180 -12.72 -1.30 14.70
N SER A 181 -13.96 -0.80 14.58
CA SER A 181 -14.86 -0.67 15.72
C SER A 181 -14.87 -2.04 16.40
N HIS A 182 -14.15 -2.07 17.52
CA HIS A 182 -13.88 -3.29 18.25
C HIS A 182 -15.23 -3.89 18.70
N LEU A 183 -15.32 -5.20 18.52
CA LEU A 183 -15.91 -6.04 19.56
C LEU A 183 -15.04 -5.87 20.81
#